data_AF-A0A6I1R725-F1
#
_entry.id   AF-A0A6I1R725-F1
#
_cell.length_a   1.000
_cell.length_b   1.000
_cell.length_c   1.000
_cell.angle_alpha   90.00
_cell.angle_beta   90.00
_cell.angle_gamma   90.00
#
_symmetry.space_group_name_H-M   'P 1'
#
loop_
_entity.id
_entity.type
_entity.pdbx_description
1 polymer ?
#
loop_
_entity_poly.entity_id
_entity_poly.type
_entity_poly.pdbx_seq_one_letter_code
_entity_poly.pdbx_strand_id
1 'polypeptide(L)'
;MIIRIASAVLTLAGLLALISGLFFWTGRTLNLISLHMLLGFLAVGALWVIAIGQALSKGGSWMLAAGALIVGAAAIVVGMRQATLMVGEFHWVIELLHLVLGVLTIGIGHMGAARYRQGTAG
;
A
#
# COMPACT_ATOMS: atom_id res chain seq x y z
N MET A 1 9.50 -11.93 14.09
CA MET A 1 10.22 -10.65 13.97
C MET A 1 9.92 -9.94 12.64
N ILE A 2 10.08 -10.61 11.50
CA ILE A 2 9.89 -10.05 10.14
C ILE A 2 8.55 -9.33 9.95
N ILE A 3 7.42 -9.98 10.28
CA ILE A 3 6.08 -9.38 10.13
C ILE A 3 5.90 -8.12 10.98
N ARG A 4 6.57 -8.01 12.13
CA ARG A 4 6.51 -6.79 12.96
C ARG A 4 7.24 -5.63 12.28
N ILE A 5 8.43 -5.90 11.73
CA ILE A 5 9.21 -4.90 10.97
C ILE A 5 8.44 -4.47 9.72
N ALA A 6 7.93 -5.43 8.94
CA ALA A 6 7.12 -5.15 7.76
C ALA A 6 5.88 -4.32 8.12
N SER A 7 5.18 -4.65 9.21
CA SER A 7 4.03 -3.85 9.68
C SER A 7 4.43 -2.43 10.07
N ALA A 8 5.58 -2.22 10.71
CA ALA A 8 6.05 -0.89 11.08
C ALA A 8 6.43 -0.05 9.84
N VAL A 9 7.15 -0.65 8.90
CA VAL A 9 7.50 -0.02 7.62
C VAL A 9 6.24 0.32 6.83
N LEU A 10 5.29 -0.61 6.70
CA LEU A 10 4.01 -0.36 6.05
C LEU A 10 3.28 0.83 6.67
N THR A 11 3.21 0.89 7.99
CA THR A 11 2.50 1.96 8.71
C THR A 11 3.16 3.31 8.43
N LEU A 12 4.47 3.40 8.66
CA LEU A 12 5.19 4.66 8.52
C LEU A 12 5.22 5.13 7.05
N ALA A 13 5.61 4.24 6.14
CA ALA A 13 5.71 4.57 4.72
C ALA A 13 4.32 4.85 4.11
N GLY A 14 3.31 4.04 4.44
CA GLY A 14 1.95 4.20 3.96
C GLY A 14 1.30 5.51 4.43
N LEU A 15 1.42 5.84 5.73
CA LEU A 15 0.86 7.09 6.26
C LEU A 15 1.57 8.32 5.69
N LEU A 16 2.90 8.30 5.60
CA LEU A 16 3.65 9.40 4.99
C LEU A 16 3.30 9.55 3.51
N ALA A 17 3.19 8.43 2.76
CA ALA A 17 2.77 8.46 1.36
C ALA A 17 1.36 9.03 1.20
N LEU A 18 0.42 8.65 2.06
CA LEU A 18 -0.96 9.15 2.05
C LEU A 18 -1.02 10.66 2.32
N ILE A 19 -0.28 11.13 3.33
CA ILE A 19 -0.17 12.56 3.64
C ILE A 19 0.44 13.33 2.45
N SER A 20 1.54 12.84 1.88
CA SER A 20 2.14 13.45 0.69
C SER A 20 1.17 13.49 -0.50
N GLY A 21 0.44 12.41 -0.76
CA GLY A 21 -0.55 12.33 -1.83
C GLY A 21 -1.67 13.37 -1.68
N LEU A 22 -2.15 13.60 -0.47
CA LEU A 22 -3.13 14.66 -0.19
C LEU A 22 -2.58 16.07 -0.47
N PHE A 23 -1.30 16.34 -0.14
CA PHE A 23 -0.68 17.60 -0.50
C PHE A 23 -0.59 17.77 -2.02
N PHE A 24 -0.20 16.73 -2.75
CA PHE A 24 -0.08 16.77 -4.21
C PHE A 24 -1.43 16.97 -4.90
N TRP A 25 -2.49 16.35 -4.37
CA TRP A 25 -3.85 16.54 -4.85
C TRP A 25 -4.27 18.03 -4.80
N THR A 26 -3.80 18.78 -3.80
CA THR A 26 -4.03 20.24 -3.71
C THR A 26 -3.03 21.09 -4.50
N GLY A 27 -2.21 20.48 -5.36
CA GLY A 27 -1.17 21.16 -6.14
C GLY A 27 0.05 21.62 -5.33
N ARG A 28 0.25 21.10 -4.11
CA ARG A 28 1.33 21.53 -3.20
C ARG A 28 2.48 20.54 -3.19
N THR A 29 3.69 21.01 -2.88
CA THR A 29 4.88 20.17 -2.61
C THR A 29 5.23 19.16 -3.72
N LEU A 30 4.92 19.45 -4.98
CA LEU A 30 5.15 18.55 -6.13
C LEU A 30 6.64 18.20 -6.33
N ASN A 31 7.56 18.96 -5.74
CA ASN A 31 8.98 18.64 -5.69
C ASN A 31 9.31 17.37 -4.85
N LEU A 32 8.35 16.85 -4.07
CA LEU A 32 8.51 15.65 -3.24
C LEU A 32 7.93 14.37 -3.88
N ILE A 33 7.54 14.40 -5.16
CA ILE A 33 6.95 13.23 -5.84
C ILE A 33 7.88 12.01 -5.78
N SER A 34 9.18 12.18 -6.00
CA SER A 34 10.14 11.07 -5.91
C SER A 34 10.17 10.41 -4.53
N LEU A 35 10.03 11.19 -3.46
CA LEU A 35 9.94 10.68 -2.08
C LEU A 35 8.63 9.91 -1.88
N HIS A 36 7.49 10.44 -2.35
CA HIS A 36 6.22 9.73 -2.30
C HIS A 36 6.26 8.39 -3.03
N MET A 37 6.88 8.32 -4.23
CA MET A 37 7.05 7.06 -4.95
C MET A 37 7.89 6.06 -4.15
N LEU A 38 9.00 6.50 -3.55
CA LEU A 38 9.81 5.65 -2.67
C LEU A 38 8.98 5.10 -1.49
N LEU A 39 8.23 5.96 -0.81
CA LEU A 39 7.35 5.56 0.29
C LEU A 39 6.28 4.57 -0.17
N GLY A 40 5.68 4.79 -1.36
CA GLY A 40 4.74 3.88 -1.98
C GLY A 40 5.35 2.50 -2.25
N PHE A 41 6.56 2.45 -2.83
CA PHE A 41 7.27 1.18 -3.06
C PHE A 41 7.63 0.47 -1.75
N LEU A 42 8.07 1.19 -0.72
CA LEU A 42 8.33 0.61 0.59
C LEU A 42 7.06 0.04 1.23
N ALA A 43 5.94 0.74 1.13
CA ALA A 43 4.64 0.28 1.63
C ALA A 43 4.17 -0.98 0.89
N VAL A 44 4.23 -1.00 -0.45
CA VAL A 44 3.87 -2.18 -1.26
C VAL A 44 4.81 -3.36 -1.00
N GLY A 45 6.12 -3.12 -0.90
CA GLY A 45 7.08 -4.15 -0.55
C GLY A 45 6.81 -4.77 0.82
N ALA A 46 6.50 -3.94 1.83
CA ALA A 46 6.11 -4.42 3.15
C ALA A 46 4.79 -5.19 3.13
N LEU A 47 3.79 -4.74 2.36
CA LEU A 47 2.53 -5.46 2.14
C LEU A 47 2.80 -6.86 1.54
N TRP A 48 3.66 -6.97 0.54
CA TRP A 48 4.00 -8.25 -0.09
C TRP A 48 4.76 -9.19 0.84
N VAL A 49 5.64 -8.67 1.71
CA VAL A 49 6.25 -9.49 2.77
C VAL A 49 5.18 -10.06 3.71
N ILE A 50 4.18 -9.25 4.08
CA ILE A 50 3.06 -9.72 4.90
C ILE A 50 2.21 -10.74 4.13
N ALA A 51 1.99 -10.54 2.83
CA ALA A 51 1.26 -11.45 1.96
C ALA A 51 1.93 -12.83 1.87
N ILE A 52 3.26 -12.86 1.67
CA ILE A 52 4.06 -14.09 1.69
C ILE A 52 3.94 -14.77 3.06
N GLY A 53 4.01 -14.00 4.15
CA GLY A 53 3.76 -14.52 5.50
C GLY A 53 2.39 -15.17 5.65
N GLN A 54 1.34 -14.57 5.07
CA GLN A 54 0.00 -15.14 5.04
C GLN A 54 -0.11 -16.42 4.20
N ALA A 55 0.61 -16.52 3.08
CA ALA A 55 0.58 -17.71 2.24
C ALA A 55 1.34 -18.90 2.86
N LEU A 56 2.45 -18.63 3.57
CA LEU A 56 3.37 -19.68 4.03
C LEU A 56 3.17 -20.12 5.48
N SER A 57 2.35 -19.43 6.27
CA SER A 57 2.19 -19.73 7.70
C SER A 57 0.99 -20.61 7.98
N LYS A 58 1.10 -21.52 8.95
CA LYS A 58 -0.03 -22.28 9.47
C LYS A 58 -1.08 -21.30 10.03
N GLY A 59 -2.32 -21.39 9.56
CA GLY A 59 -3.41 -20.47 9.92
C GLY A 59 -3.47 -19.15 9.12
N GLY A 60 -2.55 -18.96 8.18
CA GLY A 60 -2.59 -17.84 7.24
C GLY A 60 -3.79 -17.90 6.28
N SER A 61 -4.05 -16.80 5.56
CA SER A 61 -5.15 -16.70 4.61
C SER A 61 -4.64 -16.45 3.19
N TRP A 62 -4.88 -17.42 2.31
CA TRP A 62 -4.59 -17.30 0.88
C TRP A 62 -5.38 -16.16 0.22
N MET A 63 -6.60 -15.90 0.68
CA MET A 63 -7.40 -14.77 0.20
C MET A 63 -6.75 -13.42 0.54
N LEU A 64 -6.22 -13.27 1.76
CA LEU A 64 -5.47 -12.06 2.13
C LEU A 64 -4.15 -11.94 1.37
N ALA A 65 -3.45 -13.05 1.15
CA ALA A 65 -2.21 -13.06 0.38
C ALA A 65 -2.44 -12.63 -1.07
N ALA A 66 -3.42 -13.22 -1.76
CA ALA A 66 -3.77 -12.87 -3.13
C ALA A 66 -4.28 -11.42 -3.23
N GLY A 67 -5.16 -11.01 -2.32
CA GLY A 67 -5.66 -9.63 -2.27
C GLY A 67 -4.55 -8.60 -2.08
N ALA A 68 -3.59 -8.89 -1.20
CA ALA A 68 -2.43 -8.03 -0.96
C ALA A 68 -1.51 -7.92 -2.20
N LEU A 69 -1.28 -9.02 -2.92
CA LEU A 69 -0.51 -8.98 -4.16
C LEU A 69 -1.21 -8.14 -5.23
N ILE A 70 -2.50 -8.37 -5.45
CA ILE A 70 -3.30 -7.67 -6.46
C ILE A 70 -3.37 -6.17 -6.14
N VAL A 71 -3.71 -5.80 -4.90
CA VAL A 71 -3.79 -4.38 -4.50
C VAL A 71 -2.43 -3.70 -4.60
N GLY A 72 -1.34 -4.35 -4.16
CA GLY A 72 0.00 -3.78 -4.27
C GLY A 72 0.44 -3.57 -5.73
N ALA A 73 0.17 -4.55 -6.60
CA ALA A 73 0.47 -4.43 -8.03
C ALA A 73 -0.37 -3.32 -8.68
N ALA A 74 -1.67 -3.24 -8.37
CA ALA A 74 -2.54 -2.18 -8.85
C ALA A 74 -2.08 -0.79 -8.38
N ALA A 75 -1.67 -0.66 -7.11
CA ALA A 75 -1.13 0.60 -6.57
C ALA A 75 0.11 1.06 -7.34
N ILE A 76 1.05 0.15 -7.64
CA ILE A 76 2.24 0.47 -8.45
C ILE A 76 1.84 0.88 -9.87
N VAL A 77 1.03 0.08 -10.56
CA VAL A 77 0.68 0.33 -11.97
C VAL A 77 -0.07 1.65 -12.13
N VAL A 78 -1.06 1.89 -11.26
CA VAL A 78 -1.85 3.13 -11.28
C VAL A 78 -0.97 4.32 -10.90
N GLY A 79 -0.19 4.22 -9.81
CA GLY A 79 0.66 5.32 -9.34
C GLY A 79 1.72 5.76 -10.36
N MET A 80 2.40 4.79 -11.00
CA MET A 80 3.42 5.06 -12.02
C MET A 80 2.86 5.72 -13.29
N ARG A 81 1.56 5.56 -13.54
CA ARG A 81 0.88 6.09 -14.73
C ARG A 81 -0.08 7.23 -14.39
N GLN A 82 -0.25 7.58 -13.11
CA GLN A 82 -1.31 8.50 -12.65
C GLN A 82 -1.29 9.80 -13.46
N ALA A 83 -0.12 10.43 -13.59
CA ALA A 83 0.05 11.70 -14.30
C ALA A 83 -0.34 11.70 -15.79
N THR A 84 -0.46 10.53 -16.41
CA THR A 84 -0.82 10.40 -17.85
C THR A 84 -2.21 9.82 -18.06
N LEU A 85 -2.90 9.38 -17.00
CA LEU A 85 -4.23 8.80 -17.08
C LEU A 85 -5.30 9.88 -16.89
N MET A 86 -6.32 9.85 -17.76
CA MET A 86 -7.52 10.71 -17.68
C MET A 86 -7.21 12.20 -17.48
N VAL A 87 -6.14 12.72 -18.08
CA VAL A 87 -5.76 14.14 -17.96
C VAL A 87 -6.91 15.04 -18.42
N GLY A 88 -7.26 16.03 -17.60
CA GLY A 88 -8.40 16.93 -17.83
C GLY A 88 -9.42 16.87 -16.69
N GLU A 89 -10.70 17.13 -16.99
CA GLU A 89 -11.77 17.26 -15.99
C GLU A 89 -12.02 16.01 -15.15
N PHE A 90 -11.62 14.83 -15.65
CA PHE A 90 -11.82 13.55 -14.97
C PHE A 90 -10.55 12.99 -14.31
N HIS A 91 -9.44 13.75 -14.29
CA HIS A 91 -8.18 13.28 -13.72
C HIS A 91 -8.30 12.90 -12.24
N TRP A 92 -9.13 13.65 -11.51
CA TRP A 92 -9.41 13.41 -10.10
C TRP A 92 -9.95 12.01 -9.81
N VAL A 93 -10.57 11.33 -10.78
CA VAL A 93 -11.05 9.95 -10.63
C VAL A 93 -9.88 9.00 -10.44
N ILE A 94 -8.79 9.19 -11.18
CA ILE A 94 -7.57 8.40 -11.04
C ILE A 94 -6.86 8.74 -9.74
N GLU A 95 -6.84 10.02 -9.34
CA GLU A 95 -6.29 10.44 -8.04
C GLU A 95 -7.03 9.79 -6.88
N LEU A 96 -8.38 9.77 -6.92
CA LEU A 96 -9.21 9.11 -5.92
C LEU A 96 -9.02 7.58 -5.93
N LEU A 97 -8.97 6.96 -7.11
CA LEU A 97 -8.71 5.52 -7.25
C LEU A 97 -7.36 5.15 -6.62
N HIS A 98 -6.31 5.91 -6.91
CA HIS A 98 -4.99 5.68 -6.34
C HIS A 98 -4.98 5.89 -4.83
N LEU A 99 -5.69 6.90 -4.31
CA LEU A 99 -5.84 7.12 -2.88
C LEU A 99 -6.54 5.94 -2.19
N VAL A 100 -7.62 5.41 -2.79
CA VAL A 100 -8.29 4.19 -2.28
C VAL A 100 -7.35 2.99 -2.28
N LEU A 101 -6.55 2.80 -3.34
CA LEU A 101 -5.53 1.74 -3.37
C LEU A 101 -4.46 1.92 -2.27
N GLY A 102 -4.08 3.16 -1.96
CA GLY A 102 -3.19 3.48 -0.84
C GLY A 102 -3.80 3.11 0.52
N VAL A 103 -5.07 3.45 0.75
CA VAL A 103 -5.79 3.07 1.98
C VAL A 103 -5.93 1.54 2.08
N LEU A 104 -6.29 0.87 0.99
CA LEU A 104 -6.38 -0.59 0.93
C LEU A 104 -5.03 -1.27 1.21
N THR A 105 -3.93 -0.71 0.70
CA THR A 105 -2.57 -1.20 0.95
C THR A 105 -2.26 -1.24 2.45
N ILE A 106 -2.59 -0.16 3.17
CA ILE A 106 -2.42 -0.07 4.63
C ILE A 106 -3.37 -1.04 5.34
N GLY A 107 -4.66 -0.99 5.01
CA GLY A 107 -5.71 -1.79 5.67
C GLY A 107 -5.46 -3.29 5.55
N ILE A 108 -5.20 -3.79 4.34
CA ILE A 108 -4.93 -5.22 4.10
C ILE A 108 -3.67 -5.67 4.82
N GLY A 109 -2.61 -4.85 4.82
CA GLY A 109 -1.38 -5.21 5.52
C GLY A 109 -1.56 -5.27 7.05
N HIS A 110 -2.34 -4.36 7.65
CA HIS A 110 -2.68 -4.45 9.08
C HIS A 110 -3.53 -5.69 9.40
N MET A 111 -4.54 -6.00 8.59
CA MET A 111 -5.35 -7.22 8.74
C MET A 111 -4.48 -8.48 8.65
N GLY A 112 -3.60 -8.55 7.65
CA GLY A 112 -2.65 -9.66 7.47
C GLY A 112 -1.69 -9.79 8.65
N ALA A 113 -1.10 -8.69 9.11
CA ALA A 113 -0.19 -8.71 10.26
C ALA A 113 -0.90 -9.12 11.55
N ALA A 114 -2.15 -8.69 11.77
CA ALA A 114 -2.95 -9.07 12.93
C ALA A 114 -3.29 -10.57 12.93
N ARG A 115 -3.79 -11.08 11.80
CA ARG A 115 -4.10 -12.50 11.63
C ARG A 115 -2.86 -13.38 11.81
N TYR A 116 -1.73 -12.97 11.25
CA TYR A 116 -0.46 -13.69 11.41
C TYR A 116 -0.12 -13.90 12.89
N ARG A 117 -0.25 -12.86 13.72
CA ARG A 117 0.06 -12.94 15.15
C ARG A 117 -0.87 -13.90 15.89
N GLN A 118 -2.16 -13.90 15.56
CA GLN A 118 -3.14 -14.81 16.15
C GLN A 118 -2.84 -16.27 15.80
N GLY A 119 -2.48 -16.56 14.54
CA GLY A 119 -2.15 -17.92 14.10
C GLY A 119 -0.84 -18.49 14.66
N THR A 120 0.09 -17.64 15.09
CA THR A 120 1.36 -18.07 15.69
C THR A 120 1.33 -18.19 17.22
N ALA A 121 0.24 -17.78 17.87
CA ALA A 121 0.10 -17.79 19.32
C ALA A 121 -0.58 -19.06 19.86
N GLY A 122 -1.06 -19.93 18.97
CA GLY A 122 -1.56 -21.29 19.29
C GLY A 122 -0.60 -22.34 18.77
#